data_AF-A0A257JFG8-F1
#
_entry.id   AF-A0A257JFG8-F1
#
_cell.length_a   1.000
_cell.length_b   1.000
_cell.length_c   1.000
_cell.angle_alpha   90.00
_cell.angle_beta   90.00
_cell.angle_gamma   90.00
#
_symmetry.space_group_name_H-M   'P 1'
#
loop_
_entity.id
_entity.type
_entity.pdbx_description
1 polymer ?
#
loop_
_entity_poly.entity_id
_entity_poly.type
_entity_poly.pdbx_seq_one_letter_code
_entity_poly.pdbx_strand_id
1 'polypeptide(L)' 'MIAFIEDNRGGRGVEPICNVLPIAPATYHKHVAERRDPSRISARARRDLELKPEVNRVFAENFEVYGARKVWR' A
#
# COMPACT_ATOMS: atom_id res chain seq x y z
N MET A 1 -1.74 0.73 -9.10
CA MET A 1 -2.95 -0.05 -9.41
C MET A 1 -4.24 0.74 -9.15
N ILE A 2 -4.46 1.29 -7.95
CA ILE A 2 -5.75 1.97 -7.64
C ILE A 2 -5.89 3.31 -8.34
N ALA A 3 -4.81 4.09 -8.49
CA ALA A 3 -4.85 5.34 -9.25
C ALA A 3 -5.41 5.12 -10.66
N PHE A 4 -4.93 4.10 -11.38
CA PHE A 4 -5.44 3.74 -12.69
C PHE A 4 -6.96 3.47 -12.71
N ILE A 5 -7.49 2.76 -11.70
CA ILE A 5 -8.93 2.49 -11.60
C ILE A 5 -9.69 3.80 -11.32
N GLU A 6 -9.20 4.64 -10.42
CA GLU A 6 -9.79 5.97 -10.13
C GLU A 6 -9.85 6.86 -11.37
N ASP A 7 -8.79 6.87 -12.17
CA ASP A 7 -8.67 7.72 -13.36
C ASP A 7 -9.61 7.28 -14.49
N ASN A 8 -9.96 5.99 -14.55
CA ASN A 8 -10.72 5.41 -15.66
C ASN A 8 -12.16 5.01 -15.31
N ARG A 9 -12.51 4.90 -14.02
CA ARG A 9 -13.85 4.44 -13.59
C ARG A 9 -14.99 5.37 -14.05
N GLY A 10 -14.71 6.65 -14.30
CA GLY A 10 -15.73 7.61 -14.74
C GLY A 10 -16.37 7.25 -16.09
N GLY A 11 -15.62 6.62 -16.99
CA GLY A 11 -16.12 6.22 -18.31
C GLY A 11 -16.47 4.73 -18.43
N ARG A 12 -15.94 3.86 -17.56
CA ARG A 12 -16.03 2.40 -17.72
C ARG A 12 -16.62 1.67 -16.51
N GLY A 13 -16.81 2.33 -15.37
CA GLY A 13 -17.11 1.67 -14.10
C GLY A 13 -15.90 0.92 -13.53
N VAL A 14 -16.05 0.39 -12.32
CA VAL A 14 -14.96 -0.29 -11.59
C VAL A 14 -14.84 -1.75 -12.03
N GLU A 15 -15.96 -2.47 -12.11
CA GLU A 15 -15.99 -3.90 -12.40
C GLU A 15 -15.33 -4.28 -13.74
N PRO A 16 -15.60 -3.56 -14.87
CA PRO A 16 -14.96 -3.89 -16.13
C PRO A 16 -13.45 -3.70 -16.11
N ILE A 17 -12.96 -2.70 -15.36
CA ILE A 17 -11.52 -2.46 -15.19
C ILE A 17 -10.90 -3.56 -14.32
N CYS A 18 -11.56 -3.93 -13.22
CA CYS A 18 -11.12 -5.02 -12.35
C CYS A 18 -11.01 -6.37 -13.08
N ASN A 19 -11.93 -6.65 -14.01
CA ASN A 19 -11.88 -7.85 -14.85
C ASN A 19 -10.65 -7.89 -15.77
N VAL A 20 -10.22 -6.75 -16.31
CA VAL A 20 -9.03 -6.65 -17.17
C VAL A 20 -7.73 -6.68 -16.37
N LEU A 21 -7.73 -6.19 -15.12
CA LEU A 21 -6.58 -6.19 -14.20
C LEU A 21 -6.44 -7.48 -13.35
N PRO A 22 -7.09 -8.57 -13.75
CA PRO A 22 -7.59 -9.66 -12.90
C PRO A 22 -7.53 -9.43 -11.37
N ILE A 23 -8.26 -8.44 -10.87
CA ILE A 23 -8.45 -8.24 -9.42
C ILE A 23 -9.93 -8.31 -9.05
N ALA A 24 -10.23 -8.74 -7.83
CA ALA A 24 -11.59 -8.67 -7.33
C ALA A 24 -12.02 -7.20 -7.08
N PRO A 25 -13.22 -6.76 -7.49
CA PRO A 25 -13.75 -5.43 -7.17
C PRO A 25 -13.78 -5.15 -5.66
N ALA A 26 -14.01 -6.17 -4.84
CA ALA A 26 -13.94 -6.07 -3.38
C ALA A 26 -12.58 -5.60 -2.88
N THR A 27 -11.47 -5.99 -3.53
CA THR A 27 -10.12 -5.53 -3.20
C THR A 27 -9.96 -4.03 -3.46
N TYR A 28 -10.52 -3.52 -4.56
CA TYR A 28 -10.53 -2.09 -4.83
C TYR A 28 -11.31 -1.32 -3.76
N HIS A 29 -12.54 -1.75 -3.46
CA HIS A 29 -13.38 -1.06 -2.46
C HIS A 29 -12.78 -1.13 -1.06
N LYS A 30 -12.17 -2.26 -0.68
CA LYS A 30 -11.43 -2.38 0.58
C LYS A 30 -10.34 -1.32 0.68
N HIS A 31 -9.52 -1.17 -0.36
CA HIS A 31 -8.42 -0.20 -0.33
C HIS A 31 -8.92 1.25 -0.35
N VAL A 32 -10.02 1.53 -1.07
CA VAL A 32 -10.67 2.85 -1.01
C VAL A 32 -11.16 3.15 0.41
N ALA A 33 -11.75 2.17 1.10
CA ALA A 33 -12.18 2.31 2.48
C ALA A 33 -11.01 2.54 3.45
N GLU A 34 -9.93 1.79 3.30
CA GLU A 34 -8.67 1.94 4.06
C GLU A 34 -8.01 3.31 3.85
N ARG A 35 -8.09 3.89 2.64
CA ARG A 35 -7.59 5.25 2.36
C ARG A 35 -8.43 6.34 3.03
N ARG A 36 -9.75 6.16 3.06
CA ARG A 36 -10.69 7.12 3.67
C ARG A 36 -10.61 7.07 5.19
N ASP A 37 -10.41 5.89 5.74
CA ASP A 37 -10.35 5.65 7.18
C ASP A 37 -9.14 4.76 7.51
N PRO A 38 -8.00 5.37 7.90
CA PRO A 38 -6.80 4.64 8.28
C PRO A 38 -6.98 3.68 9.44
N SER A 39 -8.03 3.80 10.26
CA SER A 39 -8.30 2.85 11.35
C SER A 39 -8.66 1.45 10.83
N ARG A 40 -9.14 1.37 9.58
CA ARG A 40 -9.56 0.12 8.90
C ARG A 40 -8.40 -0.71 8.37
N ILE A 41 -7.19 -0.16 8.31
CA ILE A 41 -6.01 -0.94 7.91
C ILE A 41 -5.66 -1.97 9.00
N SER A 42 -5.07 -3.08 8.59
CA SER A 42 -4.71 -4.15 9.54
C SER A 42 -3.72 -3.67 10.60
N ALA A 43 -3.70 -4.35 11.77
CA ALA A 43 -2.73 -4.05 12.83
C ALA A 43 -1.27 -4.13 12.33
N ARG A 44 -0.97 -5.08 11.44
CA ARG A 44 0.33 -5.19 10.78
C ARG A 44 0.63 -3.96 9.92
N ALA A 45 -0.32 -3.51 9.09
CA ALA A 45 -0.12 -2.35 8.24
C ALA A 45 0.11 -1.06 9.04
N ARG A 46 -0.59 -0.89 10.18
CA ARG A 46 -0.32 0.22 11.11
C ARG A 46 1.11 0.17 11.64
N ARG A 47 1.54 -0.99 12.14
CA ARG A 47 2.91 -1.19 12.63
C ARG A 47 3.96 -0.96 11.53
N ASP A 48 3.70 -1.39 10.30
CA ASP A 48 4.60 -1.16 9.18
C ASP A 48 4.73 0.33 8.84
N LEU A 49 3.66 1.13 8.98
CA LEU A 49 3.73 2.59 8.81
C LEU A 49 4.62 3.25 9.87
N GLU A 50 4.58 2.77 11.11
CA GLU A 50 5.42 3.26 12.21
C GLU A 50 6.88 2.85 12.03
N LEU A 51 7.15 1.62 11.56
CA LEU A 51 8.50 1.08 11.44
C LEU A 51 9.24 1.53 10.18
N LYS A 52 8.53 1.86 9.10
CA LYS A 52 9.15 2.30 7.83
C LYS A 52 10.11 3.49 8.01
N PRO A 53 9.75 4.57 8.72
CA PRO A 53 10.67 5.67 9.00
C PRO A 53 11.94 5.21 9.72
N GLU A 54 11.84 4.33 10.71
CA GLU A 54 13.00 3.82 11.46
C GLU A 54 13.91 2.94 10.60
N VAL A 55 13.32 2.07 9.79
CA VAL A 55 14.05 1.25 8.80
C VAL A 55 14.83 2.16 7.85
N ASN A 56 14.18 3.22 7.32
CA ASN A 56 14.83 4.18 6.44
C ASN A 56 15.93 4.97 7.15
N ARG A 57 15.71 5.36 8.41
CA ARG A 57 16.69 6.07 9.23
C ARG A 57 17.96 5.24 9.40
N VAL A 58 17.84 4.00 9.88
CA VAL A 58 19.01 3.10 10.07
C VAL A 58 19.71 2.82 8.75
N PHE A 59 18.96 2.65 7.65
CA PHE A 59 19.54 2.44 6.33
C PHE A 59 20.37 3.66 5.87
N ALA A 60 19.82 4.86 6.00
CA ALA A 60 20.48 6.11 5.61
C ALA A 60 21.69 6.42 6.50
N GLU A 61 21.58 6.24 7.83
CA GLU A 61 22.68 6.44 8.78
C GLU A 61 23.87 5.50 8.51
N ASN A 62 23.63 4.35 7.86
CA ASN A 62 24.65 3.37 7.52
C ASN A 62 24.97 3.37 6.02
N PHE A 63 24.94 4.54 5.38
CA PHE A 63 25.36 4.76 3.98
C PHE A 63 24.69 3.82 2.98
N GLU A 64 23.46 3.38 3.28
CA GLU A 64 22.69 2.50 2.41
C GLU A 64 23.35 1.13 2.15
N VAL A 65 24.37 0.74 2.92
CA VAL A 65 25.08 -0.55 2.76
C VAL A 65 24.51 -1.67 3.65
N TYR A 66 23.60 -1.35 4.57
CA TYR A 66 23.00 -2.33 5.46
C TYR A 66 21.81 -3.02 4.80
N GLY A 67 21.93 -4.34 4.57
CA GLY A 67 20.81 -5.18 4.20
C GLY A 67 19.85 -5.44 5.36
N ALA A 68 18.68 -6.03 5.07
CA ALA A 68 17.57 -6.23 6.01
C ALA A 68 17.97 -6.80 7.38
N ARG A 69 18.88 -7.79 7.43
CA ARG A 69 19.34 -8.39 8.70
C ARG A 69 20.05 -7.38 9.62
N LYS A 70 20.82 -6.46 9.05
CA LYS A 70 21.56 -5.44 9.83
C LYS A 70 20.65 -4.30 10.25
N VAL A 71 19.69 -3.93 9.41
CA VAL A 71 18.68 -2.91 9.73
C VAL A 71 17.73 -3.37 10.85
N TRP A 72 17.45 -4.67 10.91
CA TRP A 72 16.49 -5.26 11.86
C TRP A 72 17.12 -5.76 13.18
N ARG A 73 18.38 -5.43 13.45
CA ARG A 73 19.12 -5.91 14.62
C ARG A 73 19.09 -4.94 15.77
#